data_AF-A0A8T8WIT9-F1
#
_entry.id   AF-A0A8T8WIT9-F1
#
_cell.length_a   1.000
_cell.length_b   1.000
_cell.length_c   1.000
_cell.angle_alpha   90.00
_cell.angle_beta   90.00
_cell.angle_gamma   90.00
#
_symmetry.space_group_name_H-M   'P 1'
#
loop_
_entity.id
_entity.type
_entity.pdbx_description
1 polymer ?
#
loop_
_entity_poly.entity_id
_entity_poly.type
_entity_poly.pdbx_seq_one_letter_code
_entity_poly.pdbx_strand_id
1 'polypeptide(L)'
;MVFGMGYLLIPSYFERVLDAKWPPAIQLGLTGTGTGLMAVAFLPVGPPLVERLGEIAWVLGVIVFLGTILWTIRDNLAGRETGTGAGKEELEWVDRYANPFMIVALGYVLVGSYELLAHGSPLPGITDGYVPRVSHLLAAGGATLLVFTLGVRIAPRFLGVPARKELVAVVLPAGAFGPALLAYGLGGGPAFIAGAIAEATAMVGFGGVYGLLFARSDRRTVGLFGVLAGVGCGIAGVSLGLSFAFGTVSSELVTSHLQLNLLGFLGLCIIGFAMQFFPPTAGRFKGATETTVWLVIVALLGGLVFIVVGTLAEVTILATAGNVLALTGAVVYSYLVIRLMIAVGSR
;
A
#
# COMPACT_ATOMS: atom_id res chain seq x y z
N MET A 1 -9.10 2.53 -1.93
CA MET A 1 -8.15 2.84 -3.03
C MET A 1 -7.46 1.61 -3.58
N VAL A 2 -6.72 0.82 -2.79
CA VAL A 2 -5.93 -0.34 -3.28
C VAL A 2 -6.77 -1.32 -4.12
N PHE A 3 -7.90 -1.82 -3.61
CA PHE A 3 -8.78 -2.73 -4.38
C PHE A 3 -9.31 -2.10 -5.68
N GLY A 4 -9.73 -0.84 -5.64
CA GLY A 4 -10.20 -0.11 -6.83
C GLY A 4 -9.12 0.04 -7.90
N MET A 5 -7.90 0.41 -7.49
CA MET A 5 -6.73 0.43 -8.39
C MET A 5 -6.37 -0.97 -8.86
N GLY A 6 -6.57 -2.00 -8.02
CA GLY A 6 -6.40 -3.40 -8.39
C GLY A 6 -7.31 -3.80 -9.55
N TYR A 7 -8.61 -3.48 -9.46
CA TYR A 7 -9.55 -3.71 -10.55
C TYR A 7 -9.20 -2.96 -11.84
N LEU A 8 -8.65 -1.75 -11.73
CA LEU A 8 -8.25 -0.94 -12.88
C LEU A 8 -6.97 -1.47 -13.54
N LEU A 9 -5.98 -1.83 -12.73
CA LEU A 9 -4.62 -2.04 -13.22
C LEU A 9 -4.27 -3.51 -13.43
N ILE A 10 -4.66 -4.40 -12.51
CA ILE A 10 -4.23 -5.80 -12.53
C ILE A 10 -4.60 -6.46 -13.86
N PRO A 11 -5.86 -6.43 -14.34
CA PRO A 11 -6.21 -7.04 -15.62
C PRO A 11 -5.32 -6.56 -16.77
N SER A 12 -5.09 -5.24 -16.87
CA SER A 12 -4.30 -4.67 -17.96
C SER A 12 -2.84 -5.14 -17.97
N TYR A 13 -2.24 -5.41 -16.80
CA TYR A 13 -0.87 -5.97 -16.75
C TYR A 13 -0.77 -7.40 -17.24
N PHE A 14 -1.88 -8.12 -17.22
CA PHE A 14 -2.02 -9.45 -17.77
C PHE A 14 -2.61 -9.44 -19.19
N GLU A 15 -2.62 -8.29 -19.88
CA GLU A 15 -3.21 -8.15 -21.23
C GLU A 15 -4.69 -8.55 -21.25
N ARG A 16 -5.43 -8.23 -20.17
CA ARG A 16 -6.87 -8.52 -20.04
C ARG A 16 -7.66 -7.27 -19.69
N VAL A 17 -8.95 -7.33 -20.03
CA VAL A 17 -9.95 -6.34 -19.64
C VAL A 17 -10.76 -6.94 -18.50
N LEU A 18 -11.10 -6.12 -17.50
CA LEU A 18 -11.92 -6.55 -16.37
C LEU A 18 -13.25 -7.14 -16.87
N ASP A 19 -13.46 -8.43 -16.61
CA ASP A 19 -14.67 -9.17 -16.98
C ASP A 19 -15.65 -9.22 -15.81
N ALA A 20 -16.08 -8.03 -15.34
CA ALA A 20 -16.94 -7.92 -14.17
C ALA A 20 -17.68 -6.59 -14.09
N LYS A 21 -19.01 -6.64 -14.02
CA LYS A 21 -19.87 -5.45 -13.88
C LYS A 21 -20.17 -5.09 -12.42
N TRP A 22 -20.60 -6.08 -11.63
CA TRP A 22 -21.09 -5.89 -10.26
C TRP A 22 -20.13 -6.29 -9.13
N PRO A 23 -19.23 -7.28 -9.29
CA PRO A 23 -18.32 -7.68 -8.22
C PRO A 23 -17.52 -6.54 -7.56
N PRO A 24 -17.03 -5.50 -8.27
CA PRO A 24 -16.37 -4.37 -7.63
C PRO A 24 -17.26 -3.61 -6.63
N ALA A 25 -18.56 -3.43 -6.93
CA ALA A 25 -19.49 -2.74 -6.04
C ALA A 25 -19.80 -3.60 -4.80
N ILE A 26 -19.98 -4.91 -4.98
CA ILE A 26 -20.19 -5.86 -3.87
C ILE A 26 -18.96 -5.88 -2.95
N GLN A 27 -17.77 -6.00 -3.53
CA GLN A 27 -16.50 -5.97 -2.83
C GLN A 27 -16.32 -4.67 -2.02
N LEU A 28 -16.65 -3.52 -2.62
CA LEU A 28 -16.57 -2.23 -1.94
C LEU A 28 -17.52 -2.16 -0.75
N GLY A 29 -18.78 -2.60 -0.92
CA GLY A 29 -19.75 -2.67 0.17
C GLY A 29 -19.25 -3.55 1.31
N LEU A 30 -18.81 -4.77 1.00
CA LEU A 30 -18.33 -5.74 1.97
C LEU A 30 -17.07 -5.27 2.72
N THR A 31 -16.01 -4.89 2.01
CA THR A 31 -14.76 -4.44 2.64
C THR A 31 -14.89 -3.09 3.33
N GLY A 32 -15.70 -2.17 2.78
CA GLY A 32 -15.99 -0.88 3.38
C GLY A 32 -16.76 -1.02 4.69
N THR A 33 -17.85 -1.80 4.69
CA THR A 33 -18.59 -2.13 5.90
C THR A 33 -17.72 -2.91 6.88
N GLY A 34 -16.96 -3.90 6.43
CA GLY A 34 -16.07 -4.69 7.28
C GLY A 34 -15.05 -3.81 8.02
N THR A 35 -14.36 -2.94 7.28
CA THR A 35 -13.42 -1.96 7.86
C THR A 35 -14.11 -1.02 8.85
N GLY A 36 -15.30 -0.52 8.50
CA GLY A 36 -16.07 0.37 9.38
C GLY A 36 -16.50 -0.30 10.67
N LEU A 37 -16.99 -1.54 10.61
CA LEU A 37 -17.38 -2.30 11.79
C LEU A 37 -16.18 -2.61 12.69
N MET A 38 -15.05 -3.04 12.13
CA MET A 38 -13.81 -3.24 12.90
C MET A 38 -13.35 -1.93 13.55
N ALA A 39 -13.42 -0.79 12.85
CA ALA A 39 -13.09 0.50 13.44
C ALA A 39 -14.05 0.90 14.60
N VAL A 40 -15.34 0.59 14.48
CA VAL A 40 -16.33 0.81 15.55
C VAL A 40 -16.08 -0.12 16.75
N ALA A 41 -15.62 -1.34 16.51
CA ALA A 41 -15.30 -2.30 17.57
C ALA A 41 -14.15 -1.83 18.48
N PHE A 42 -13.24 -0.99 17.98
CA PHE A 42 -12.20 -0.35 18.79
C PHE A 42 -12.72 0.73 19.75
N LEU A 43 -14.00 1.13 19.67
CA LEU A 43 -14.59 2.04 20.63
C LEU A 43 -14.86 1.31 21.97
N PRO A 44 -14.77 2.00 23.13
CA PRO A 44 -14.93 1.38 24.46
C PRO A 44 -16.25 0.62 24.72
N VAL A 45 -17.24 0.77 23.83
CA VAL A 45 -18.60 0.23 23.96
C VAL A 45 -18.93 -0.77 22.84
N GLY A 46 -17.94 -1.20 22.06
CA GLY A 46 -18.12 -2.11 20.93
C GLY A 46 -18.56 -3.53 21.38
N PRO A 47 -19.72 -4.05 20.93
CA PRO A 47 -20.07 -5.44 21.16
C PRO A 47 -19.07 -6.37 20.46
N PRO A 48 -18.61 -7.48 21.07
CA PRO A 48 -17.68 -8.44 20.42
C PRO A 48 -18.20 -9.00 19.09
N LEU A 49 -19.53 -9.02 18.91
CA LEU A 49 -20.15 -9.43 17.66
C LEU A 49 -19.86 -8.48 16.50
N VAL A 50 -19.66 -7.18 16.76
CA VAL A 50 -19.40 -6.16 15.73
C VAL A 50 -18.05 -6.38 15.07
N GLU A 51 -17.01 -6.70 15.84
CA GLU A 51 -15.69 -7.04 15.33
C GLU A 51 -15.76 -8.24 14.39
N ARG A 52 -16.36 -9.34 14.85
CA ARG A 52 -16.51 -10.57 14.08
C ARG A 52 -17.32 -10.37 12.79
N LEU A 53 -18.42 -9.61 12.84
CA LEU A 53 -19.18 -9.27 11.63
C LEU A 53 -18.34 -8.44 10.67
N GLY A 54 -17.48 -7.56 11.19
CA GLY A 54 -16.52 -6.78 10.42
C GLY A 54 -15.49 -7.65 9.72
N GLU A 55 -14.87 -8.59 10.43
CA GLU A 55 -13.91 -9.56 9.90
C GLU A 55 -14.53 -10.44 8.80
N ILE A 56 -15.74 -10.98 9.04
CA ILE A 56 -16.45 -11.79 8.05
C ILE A 56 -16.74 -10.98 6.79
N ALA A 57 -17.28 -9.76 6.94
CA ALA A 57 -17.57 -8.89 5.80
C ALA A 57 -16.30 -8.54 5.02
N TRP A 58 -15.19 -8.26 5.72
CA TRP A 58 -13.88 -8.03 5.11
C TRP A 58 -13.41 -9.23 4.28
N VAL A 59 -13.39 -10.43 4.88
CA VAL A 59 -12.94 -11.66 4.21
C VAL A 59 -13.80 -11.99 2.99
N LEU A 60 -15.14 -11.88 3.10
CA LEU A 60 -16.03 -12.09 1.96
C LEU A 60 -15.74 -11.09 0.83
N GLY A 61 -15.50 -9.83 1.17
CA GLY A 61 -15.10 -8.81 0.19
C GLY A 61 -13.78 -9.16 -0.49
N VAL A 62 -12.78 -9.63 0.26
CA VAL A 62 -11.50 -10.11 -0.30
C VAL A 62 -11.70 -11.31 -1.23
N ILE A 63 -12.54 -12.28 -0.87
CA ILE A 63 -12.87 -13.42 -1.72
C ILE A 63 -13.51 -12.94 -3.04
N VAL A 64 -14.45 -11.99 -2.99
CA VAL A 64 -15.05 -11.41 -4.19
C VAL A 64 -13.99 -10.72 -5.07
N PHE A 65 -13.10 -9.94 -4.46
CA PHE A 65 -11.98 -9.29 -5.17
C PHE A 65 -11.10 -10.31 -5.88
N LEU A 66 -10.57 -11.27 -5.14
CA LEU A 66 -9.63 -12.26 -5.65
C LEU A 66 -10.29 -13.16 -6.69
N GLY A 67 -11.51 -13.64 -6.43
CA GLY A 67 -12.27 -14.44 -7.39
C GLY A 67 -12.47 -13.68 -8.70
N THR A 68 -12.80 -12.39 -8.63
CA THR A 68 -12.99 -11.56 -9.83
C THR A 68 -11.69 -11.36 -10.61
N ILE A 69 -10.60 -11.02 -9.91
CA ILE A 69 -9.29 -10.80 -10.55
C ILE A 69 -8.79 -12.11 -11.17
N LEU A 70 -8.73 -13.20 -10.39
CA LEU A 70 -8.24 -14.50 -10.87
C LEU A 70 -9.10 -15.05 -12.01
N TRP A 71 -10.41 -14.85 -11.95
CA TRP A 71 -11.29 -15.17 -13.07
C TRP A 71 -10.93 -14.35 -14.31
N THR A 72 -10.73 -13.04 -14.17
CA THR A 72 -10.38 -12.14 -15.28
C THR A 72 -9.08 -12.54 -15.97
N ILE A 73 -8.07 -12.96 -15.21
CA ILE A 73 -6.72 -13.29 -15.73
C ILE A 73 -6.48 -14.80 -15.89
N ARG A 74 -7.52 -15.63 -15.82
CA ARG A 74 -7.45 -17.10 -15.71
C ARG A 74 -6.67 -17.80 -16.82
N ASP A 75 -6.66 -17.22 -18.02
CA ASP A 75 -6.00 -17.75 -19.21
C ASP A 75 -4.55 -17.22 -19.37
N ASN A 76 -4.11 -16.30 -18.50
CA ASN A 76 -2.74 -15.76 -18.50
C ASN A 76 -2.16 -15.67 -17.08
N LEU A 77 -2.45 -16.64 -16.20
CA LEU A 77 -1.91 -16.63 -14.82
C LEU A 77 -0.38 -16.63 -14.76
N ALA A 78 0.28 -17.20 -15.76
CA ALA A 78 1.74 -17.16 -15.89
C ALA A 78 2.28 -15.77 -16.30
N GLY A 79 1.41 -14.84 -16.70
CA GLY A 79 1.75 -13.47 -17.08
C GLY A 79 2.67 -13.38 -18.29
N ARG A 80 2.56 -14.32 -19.24
CA ARG A 80 3.41 -14.37 -20.44
C ARG A 80 3.09 -13.22 -21.39
N GLU A 81 1.80 -12.96 -21.56
CA GLU A 81 1.29 -11.79 -22.25
C GLU A 81 1.24 -10.61 -21.28
N THR A 82 1.65 -9.43 -21.73
CA THR A 82 1.68 -8.22 -20.90
C THR A 82 1.07 -7.05 -21.66
N GLY A 83 0.43 -6.15 -20.90
CA GLY A 83 -0.06 -4.81 -21.28
C GLY A 83 0.94 -3.85 -21.90
N THR A 84 2.09 -4.34 -22.36
CA THR A 84 3.20 -3.54 -22.85
C THR A 84 2.87 -3.13 -24.29
N GLY A 85 2.26 -1.95 -24.45
CA GLY A 85 1.87 -1.45 -25.76
C GLY A 85 3.02 -1.35 -26.76
N ALA A 86 2.69 -1.47 -28.05
CA ALA A 86 3.63 -1.38 -29.16
C ALA A 86 4.50 -0.12 -29.05
N GLY A 87 5.83 -0.28 -29.15
CA GLY A 87 6.80 0.81 -28.98
C GLY A 87 7.28 1.07 -27.54
N LYS A 88 6.97 0.18 -26.60
CA LYS A 88 7.53 0.18 -25.22
C LYS A 88 8.25 -1.13 -24.87
N GLU A 89 8.88 -1.74 -25.86
CA GLU A 89 9.58 -3.04 -25.74
C GLU A 89 10.62 -3.04 -24.60
N GLU A 90 11.22 -1.87 -24.32
CA GLU A 90 12.16 -1.71 -23.22
C GLU A 90 11.56 -1.96 -21.83
N LEU A 91 10.23 -1.87 -21.69
CA LEU A 91 9.50 -2.12 -20.43
C LEU A 91 9.01 -3.57 -20.28
N GLU A 92 8.97 -4.34 -21.37
CA GLU A 92 8.34 -5.67 -21.41
C GLU A 92 8.94 -6.63 -20.37
N TRP A 93 10.27 -6.62 -20.22
CA TRP A 93 10.94 -7.49 -19.25
C TRP A 93 10.47 -7.21 -17.83
N VAL A 94 10.39 -5.94 -17.44
CA VAL A 94 9.95 -5.55 -16.08
C VAL A 94 8.49 -5.90 -15.88
N ASP A 95 7.66 -5.64 -16.88
CA ASP A 95 6.23 -5.95 -16.80
C ASP A 95 5.99 -7.45 -16.61
N ARG A 96 6.64 -8.30 -17.43
CA ARG A 96 6.54 -9.76 -17.35
C ARG A 96 7.13 -10.29 -16.05
N TYR A 97 8.30 -9.81 -15.65
CA TYR A 97 8.95 -10.23 -14.41
C TYR A 97 8.12 -9.89 -13.17
N ALA A 98 7.38 -8.77 -13.19
CA ALA A 98 6.57 -8.33 -12.05
C ALA A 98 5.21 -9.06 -11.91
N ASN A 99 4.76 -9.82 -12.92
CA ASN A 99 3.45 -10.49 -12.90
C ASN A 99 3.32 -11.58 -11.81
N PRO A 100 4.26 -12.53 -11.65
CA PRO A 100 4.15 -13.55 -10.60
C PRO A 100 4.07 -12.95 -9.20
N PHE A 101 4.83 -11.88 -8.93
CA PHE A 101 4.84 -11.21 -7.63
C PHE A 101 3.52 -10.51 -7.30
N MET A 102 2.74 -10.15 -8.33
CA MET A 102 1.37 -9.66 -8.11
C MET A 102 0.48 -10.77 -7.56
N ILE A 103 0.58 -11.99 -8.11
CA ILE A 103 -0.15 -13.16 -7.61
C ILE A 103 0.28 -13.48 -6.16
N VAL A 104 1.58 -13.37 -5.86
CA VAL A 104 2.08 -13.51 -4.48
C VAL A 104 1.45 -12.47 -3.55
N ALA A 105 1.37 -11.20 -3.96
CA ALA A 105 0.74 -10.15 -3.16
C ALA A 105 -0.75 -10.42 -2.91
N LEU A 106 -1.47 -10.93 -3.92
CA LEU A 106 -2.86 -11.37 -3.78
C LEU A 106 -2.99 -12.55 -2.81
N GLY A 107 -2.04 -13.48 -2.83
CA GLY A 107 -1.94 -14.57 -1.86
C GLY A 107 -1.76 -14.06 -0.43
N TYR A 108 -0.89 -13.07 -0.22
CA TYR A 108 -0.73 -12.42 1.09
C TYR A 108 -2.00 -11.73 1.57
N VAL A 109 -2.75 -11.06 0.68
CA VAL A 109 -4.05 -10.47 1.04
C VAL A 109 -5.02 -11.55 1.50
N LEU A 110 -5.06 -12.70 0.83
CA LEU A 110 -5.90 -13.83 1.24
C LEU A 110 -5.49 -14.38 2.61
N VAL A 111 -4.22 -14.75 2.77
CA VAL A 111 -3.68 -15.36 3.99
C VAL A 111 -3.80 -14.41 5.18
N GLY A 112 -3.44 -13.14 5.01
CA GLY A 112 -3.59 -12.14 6.07
C GLY A 112 -5.04 -11.86 6.44
N SER A 113 -5.97 -11.91 5.48
CA SER A 113 -7.41 -11.74 5.76
C SER A 113 -7.99 -12.96 6.48
N TYR A 114 -7.51 -14.16 6.14
CA TYR A 114 -7.85 -15.38 6.88
C TYR A 114 -7.36 -15.31 8.32
N GLU A 115 -6.08 -14.95 8.54
CA GLU A 115 -5.51 -14.82 9.88
C GLU A 115 -6.27 -13.80 10.74
N LEU A 116 -6.70 -12.69 10.14
CA LEU A 116 -7.53 -11.69 10.81
C LEU A 116 -8.84 -12.31 11.32
N LEU A 117 -9.54 -13.10 10.50
CA LEU A 117 -10.76 -13.80 10.91
C LEU A 117 -10.48 -14.95 11.89
N ALA A 118 -9.37 -15.66 11.74
CA ALA A 118 -8.99 -16.75 12.62
C ALA A 118 -8.70 -16.24 14.04
N HIS A 119 -8.08 -15.07 14.18
CA HIS A 119 -7.81 -14.44 15.47
C HIS A 119 -9.08 -14.25 16.33
N GLY A 120 -10.18 -13.80 15.73
CA GLY A 120 -11.46 -13.56 16.41
C GLY A 120 -12.42 -14.75 16.46
N SER A 121 -12.00 -15.95 16.04
CA SER A 121 -12.91 -17.09 15.81
C SER A 121 -12.31 -18.45 16.24
N PRO A 122 -13.10 -19.55 16.29
CA PRO A 122 -12.57 -20.88 16.62
C PRO A 122 -11.83 -21.54 15.44
N LEU A 123 -11.59 -20.82 14.34
CA LEU A 123 -10.83 -21.34 13.20
C LEU A 123 -9.35 -21.50 13.57
N PRO A 124 -8.65 -22.52 13.05
CA PRO A 124 -7.23 -22.68 13.31
C PRO A 124 -6.42 -21.56 12.63
N GLY A 125 -5.66 -20.79 13.40
CA GLY A 125 -4.67 -19.86 12.85
C GLY A 125 -3.49 -20.58 12.20
N ILE A 126 -2.93 -19.98 11.15
CA ILE A 126 -1.64 -20.31 10.54
C ILE A 126 -0.50 -19.79 11.43
N THR A 127 -0.71 -18.63 12.07
CA THR A 127 0.17 -18.06 13.09
C THR A 127 -0.50 -18.07 14.47
N ASP A 128 0.17 -17.49 15.47
CA ASP A 128 -0.32 -17.35 16.85
C ASP A 128 -1.40 -16.25 17.01
N GLY A 129 -1.84 -15.62 15.92
CA GLY A 129 -2.80 -14.52 15.95
C GLY A 129 -2.21 -13.19 16.44
N TYR A 130 -0.89 -13.09 16.61
CA TYR A 130 -0.25 -11.84 17.01
C TYR A 130 -0.43 -10.78 15.91
N VAL A 131 -1.15 -9.70 16.21
CA VAL A 131 -1.57 -8.65 15.25
C VAL A 131 -0.42 -8.12 14.37
N PRO A 132 0.81 -7.91 14.88
CA PRO A 132 1.93 -7.54 14.02
C PRO A 132 2.27 -8.56 12.93
N ARG A 133 2.08 -9.87 13.13
CA ARG A 133 2.26 -10.88 12.07
C ARG A 133 1.21 -10.71 10.98
N VAL A 134 -0.06 -10.56 11.38
CA VAL A 134 -1.19 -10.28 10.47
C VAL A 134 -0.93 -9.01 9.67
N SER A 135 -0.39 -7.98 10.34
CA SER A 135 -0.08 -6.69 9.73
C SER A 135 1.08 -6.80 8.72
N HIS A 136 2.13 -7.58 8.98
CA HIS A 136 3.18 -7.84 7.99
C HIS A 136 2.60 -8.59 6.77
N LEU A 137 1.72 -9.57 6.95
CA LEU A 137 1.07 -10.26 5.83
C LEU A 137 0.21 -9.30 4.98
N LEU A 138 -0.69 -8.53 5.61
CA LEU A 138 -1.60 -7.64 4.89
C LEU A 138 -0.91 -6.39 4.33
N ALA A 139 -0.16 -5.68 5.18
CA ALA A 139 0.44 -4.41 4.81
C ALA A 139 1.73 -4.61 4.02
N ALA A 140 2.68 -5.42 4.49
CA ALA A 140 3.95 -5.62 3.78
C ALA A 140 3.80 -6.58 2.59
N GLY A 141 3.25 -7.78 2.84
CA GLY A 141 3.04 -8.81 1.83
C GLY A 141 1.96 -8.46 0.80
N GLY A 142 0.85 -7.88 1.24
CA GLY A 142 -0.23 -7.46 0.35
C GLY A 142 0.01 -6.09 -0.27
N ALA A 143 -0.16 -5.04 0.53
CA ALA A 143 -0.21 -3.67 0.03
C ALA A 143 1.15 -3.15 -0.48
N THR A 144 2.24 -3.34 0.28
CA THR A 144 3.58 -2.86 -0.08
C THR A 144 4.15 -3.63 -1.27
N LEU A 145 3.97 -4.96 -1.33
CA LEU A 145 4.35 -5.72 -2.52
C LEU A 145 3.55 -5.30 -3.75
N LEU A 146 2.27 -4.95 -3.62
CA LEU A 146 1.52 -4.30 -4.71
C LEU A 146 2.14 -2.95 -5.08
N VAL A 147 2.52 -2.11 -4.13
CA VAL A 147 3.22 -0.84 -4.42
C VAL A 147 4.52 -1.08 -5.16
N PHE A 148 5.34 -2.06 -4.76
CA PHE A 148 6.59 -2.39 -5.46
C PHE A 148 6.31 -2.90 -6.87
N THR A 149 5.46 -3.91 -7.00
CA THR A 149 5.18 -4.57 -8.28
C THR A 149 4.49 -3.63 -9.26
N LEU A 150 3.53 -2.81 -8.83
CA LEU A 150 2.89 -1.80 -9.67
C LEU A 150 3.83 -0.62 -9.90
N GLY A 151 4.53 -0.17 -8.86
CA GLY A 151 5.46 0.97 -8.87
C GLY A 151 6.56 0.84 -9.90
N VAL A 152 7.23 -0.32 -9.98
CA VAL A 152 8.28 -0.56 -10.99
C VAL A 152 7.76 -0.55 -12.43
N ARG A 153 6.44 -0.63 -12.63
CA ARG A 153 5.77 -0.56 -13.94
C ARG A 153 5.20 0.83 -14.24
N ILE A 154 4.50 1.45 -13.29
CA ILE A 154 3.86 2.76 -13.49
C ILE A 154 4.86 3.90 -13.40
N ALA A 155 5.84 3.84 -12.48
CA ALA A 155 6.78 4.93 -12.29
C ALA A 155 7.59 5.22 -13.56
N PRO A 156 8.11 4.21 -14.30
CA PRO A 156 8.73 4.46 -15.60
C PRO A 156 7.84 5.17 -16.61
N ARG A 157 6.54 4.86 -16.60
CA ARG A 157 5.57 5.45 -17.53
C ARG A 157 5.27 6.90 -17.19
N PHE A 158 5.14 7.23 -15.91
CA PHE A 158 4.94 8.62 -15.46
C PHE A 158 6.20 9.47 -15.60
N LEU A 159 7.35 8.92 -15.21
CA LEU A 159 8.63 9.63 -15.21
C LEU A 159 9.32 9.62 -16.59
N GLY A 160 8.89 8.77 -17.52
CA GLY A 160 9.48 8.68 -18.86
C GLY A 160 10.90 8.12 -18.88
N VAL A 161 11.28 7.34 -17.86
CA VAL A 161 12.62 6.74 -17.71
C VAL A 161 12.45 5.24 -17.41
N PRO A 162 13.11 4.31 -18.12
CA PRO A 162 12.99 2.88 -17.84
C PRO A 162 13.62 2.49 -16.50
N ALA A 163 13.01 1.53 -15.80
CA ALA A 163 13.57 0.97 -14.57
C ALA A 163 14.76 0.06 -14.85
N ARG A 164 15.76 0.07 -13.95
CA ARG A 164 16.91 -0.85 -14.05
C ARG A 164 16.49 -2.26 -13.67
N LYS A 165 16.69 -3.20 -14.59
CA LYS A 165 16.28 -4.61 -14.44
C LYS A 165 16.93 -5.27 -13.23
N GLU A 166 18.22 -4.98 -13.02
CA GLU A 166 19.00 -5.51 -11.89
C GLU A 166 18.36 -5.18 -10.53
N LEU A 167 17.91 -3.93 -10.35
CA LEU A 167 17.29 -3.51 -9.09
C LEU A 167 15.93 -4.19 -8.90
N VAL A 168 15.11 -4.24 -9.96
CA VAL A 168 13.81 -4.92 -9.92
C VAL A 168 13.97 -6.41 -9.61
N ALA A 169 15.00 -7.05 -10.16
CA ALA A 169 15.31 -8.45 -9.94
C ALA A 169 15.60 -8.78 -8.47
N VAL A 170 16.11 -7.82 -7.70
CA VAL A 170 16.38 -7.97 -6.25
C VAL A 170 15.16 -7.57 -5.42
N VAL A 171 14.52 -6.44 -5.75
CA VAL A 171 13.43 -5.86 -4.96
C VAL A 171 12.24 -6.80 -4.84
N LEU A 172 11.78 -7.38 -5.96
CA LEU A 172 10.54 -8.17 -5.95
C LEU A 172 10.66 -9.49 -5.18
N PRO A 173 11.72 -10.31 -5.35
CA PRO A 173 11.92 -11.48 -4.50
C PRO A 173 12.08 -11.11 -3.03
N ALA A 174 12.88 -10.10 -2.71
CA ALA A 174 13.09 -9.68 -1.32
C ALA A 174 11.76 -9.25 -0.66
N GLY A 175 10.95 -8.46 -1.37
CA GLY A 175 9.63 -8.03 -0.91
C GLY A 175 8.59 -9.16 -0.87
N ALA A 176 8.80 -10.23 -1.64
CA ALA A 176 7.93 -11.41 -1.62
C ALA A 176 8.26 -12.37 -0.47
N PHE A 177 9.52 -12.51 -0.06
CA PHE A 177 9.91 -13.42 1.01
C PHE A 177 9.91 -12.75 2.40
N GLY A 178 10.29 -11.47 2.49
CA GLY A 178 10.41 -10.75 3.75
C GLY A 178 9.16 -10.84 4.65
N PRO A 179 7.95 -10.53 4.13
CA PRO A 179 6.72 -10.54 4.92
C PRO A 179 6.39 -11.91 5.52
N ALA A 180 6.56 -13.01 4.78
CA ALA A 180 6.35 -14.36 5.30
C ALA A 180 7.38 -14.72 6.37
N LEU A 181 8.67 -14.39 6.16
CA LEU A 181 9.73 -14.65 7.14
C LEU A 181 9.51 -13.85 8.42
N LEU A 182 9.08 -12.61 8.32
CA LEU A 182 8.71 -11.79 9.48
C LEU A 182 7.46 -12.33 10.17
N ALA A 183 6.40 -12.64 9.43
CA ALA A 183 5.19 -13.22 10.00
C ALA A 183 5.45 -14.56 10.69
N TYR A 184 6.41 -15.36 10.21
CA TYR A 184 6.81 -16.62 10.84
C TYR A 184 7.76 -16.41 12.04
N GLY A 185 8.79 -15.58 11.87
CA GLY A 185 9.87 -15.39 12.84
C GLY A 185 9.64 -14.30 13.89
N LEU A 186 8.56 -13.53 13.81
CA LEU A 186 8.31 -12.40 14.71
C LEU A 186 8.48 -12.82 16.18
N GLY A 187 9.31 -12.09 16.91
CA GLY A 187 9.73 -12.45 18.28
C GLY A 187 11.21 -12.78 18.42
N GLY A 188 11.93 -13.06 17.32
CA GLY A 188 13.39 -13.15 17.32
C GLY A 188 13.96 -14.27 16.44
N GLY A 189 15.28 -14.45 16.55
CA GLY A 189 15.99 -15.55 15.88
C GLY A 189 16.29 -15.33 14.38
N PRO A 190 16.88 -16.34 13.71
CA PRO A 190 17.41 -16.18 12.35
C PRO A 190 16.34 -15.84 11.31
N ALA A 191 15.13 -16.38 11.42
CA ALA A 191 14.04 -16.09 10.49
C ALA A 191 13.59 -14.63 10.57
N PHE A 192 13.51 -14.06 11.78
CA PHE A 192 13.18 -12.66 11.98
C PHE A 192 14.22 -11.74 11.36
N ILE A 193 15.50 -12.01 11.61
CA ILE A 193 16.61 -11.23 11.06
C ILE A 193 16.62 -11.33 9.52
N ALA A 194 16.47 -12.53 8.96
CA ALA A 194 16.41 -12.72 7.52
C ALA A 194 15.21 -12.00 6.89
N GLY A 195 14.04 -12.05 7.52
CA GLY A 195 12.85 -11.33 7.08
C GLY A 195 13.05 -9.81 7.11
N ALA A 196 13.63 -9.28 8.19
CA ALA A 196 13.89 -7.85 8.35
C ALA A 196 14.91 -7.35 7.32
N ILE A 197 15.98 -8.10 7.07
CA ILE A 197 16.97 -7.79 6.02
C ILE A 197 16.31 -7.84 4.64
N ALA A 198 15.48 -8.85 4.35
CA ALA A 198 14.79 -8.97 3.08
C ALA A 198 13.82 -7.80 2.83
N GLU A 199 12.98 -7.44 3.81
CA GLU A 199 12.08 -6.28 3.65
C GLU A 199 12.84 -4.96 3.52
N ALA A 200 13.89 -4.76 4.32
CA ALA A 200 14.73 -3.56 4.20
C ALA A 200 15.41 -3.48 2.83
N THR A 201 15.91 -4.60 2.31
CA THR A 201 16.50 -4.70 0.97
C THR A 201 15.47 -4.34 -0.10
N ALA A 202 14.25 -4.85 0.01
CA ALA A 202 13.17 -4.56 -0.92
C ALA A 202 12.80 -3.07 -0.90
N MET A 203 12.61 -2.49 0.29
CA MET A 203 12.23 -1.08 0.46
C MET A 203 13.32 -0.12 -0.01
N VAL A 204 14.57 -0.33 0.40
CA VAL A 204 15.71 0.49 -0.02
C VAL A 204 15.96 0.34 -1.52
N GLY A 205 15.87 -0.89 -2.05
CA GLY A 205 16.00 -1.14 -3.47
C GLY A 205 14.90 -0.46 -4.29
N PHE A 206 13.64 -0.53 -3.83
CA PHE A 206 12.53 0.19 -4.46
C PHE A 206 12.74 1.69 -4.41
N GLY A 207 13.24 2.21 -3.28
CA GLY A 207 13.59 3.61 -3.17
C GLY A 207 14.73 4.03 -4.09
N GLY A 208 15.72 3.16 -4.30
CA GLY A 208 16.76 3.34 -5.32
C GLY A 208 16.19 3.37 -6.74
N VAL A 209 15.25 2.46 -7.07
CA VAL A 209 14.55 2.47 -8.36
C VAL A 209 13.81 3.79 -8.54
N TYR A 210 12.90 4.13 -7.62
CA TYR A 210 12.06 5.31 -7.75
C TYR A 210 12.88 6.61 -7.74
N GLY A 211 13.85 6.73 -6.84
CA GLY A 211 14.73 7.89 -6.73
C GLY A 211 15.58 8.11 -7.99
N LEU A 212 16.10 7.03 -8.60
CA LEU A 212 16.86 7.13 -9.85
C LEU A 212 15.97 7.59 -11.02
N LEU A 213 14.77 7.02 -11.14
CA LEU A 213 13.81 7.44 -12.15
C LEU A 213 13.44 8.91 -11.97
N PHE A 214 13.19 9.32 -10.71
CA PHE A 214 12.81 10.69 -10.37
C PHE A 214 13.93 11.68 -10.69
N ALA A 215 15.16 11.38 -10.29
CA ALA A 215 16.32 12.24 -10.52
C ALA A 215 16.67 12.40 -12.01
N ARG A 216 16.36 11.42 -12.86
CA ARG A 216 16.61 11.47 -14.31
C ARG A 216 15.45 12.01 -15.14
N SER A 217 14.28 12.18 -14.51
CA SER A 217 13.07 12.60 -15.21
C SER A 217 12.90 14.11 -15.25
N ASP A 218 12.43 14.61 -16.38
CA ASP A 218 11.92 15.98 -16.54
C ASP A 218 10.41 16.08 -16.30
N ARG A 219 9.71 14.96 -16.05
CA ARG A 219 8.24 14.86 -15.92
C ARG A 219 7.77 14.88 -14.46
N ARG A 220 8.40 15.73 -13.63
CA ARG A 220 8.15 15.76 -12.19
C ARG A 220 6.90 16.56 -11.87
N THR A 221 5.79 15.86 -11.63
CA THR A 221 4.54 16.47 -11.15
C THR A 221 4.41 16.35 -9.63
N VAL A 222 3.56 17.18 -9.03
CA VAL A 222 3.38 17.25 -7.57
C VAL A 222 3.08 15.89 -6.93
N GLY A 223 2.23 15.07 -7.55
CA GLY A 223 1.92 13.73 -7.03
C GLY A 223 3.14 12.81 -6.96
N LEU A 224 4.11 12.96 -7.87
CA LEU A 224 5.35 12.16 -7.87
C LEU A 224 6.30 12.53 -6.73
N PHE A 225 6.24 13.77 -6.23
CA PHE A 225 6.92 14.16 -4.99
C PHE A 225 6.26 13.50 -3.77
N GLY A 226 4.94 13.31 -3.78
CA GLY A 226 4.23 12.56 -2.74
C GLY A 226 4.72 11.11 -2.65
N VAL A 227 4.89 10.44 -3.80
CA VAL A 227 5.46 9.09 -3.83
C VAL A 227 6.92 9.09 -3.34
N LEU A 228 7.73 10.08 -3.73
CA LEU A 228 9.12 10.20 -3.25
C LEU A 228 9.19 10.35 -1.73
N ALA A 229 8.31 11.18 -1.15
CA ALA A 229 8.19 11.36 0.28
C ALA A 229 7.78 10.05 0.97
N GLY A 230 6.78 9.35 0.42
CA GLY A 230 6.35 8.04 0.93
C GLY A 230 7.50 7.02 0.94
N VAL A 231 8.24 6.89 -0.16
CA VAL A 231 9.44 6.04 -0.23
C VAL A 231 10.46 6.41 0.86
N GLY A 232 10.71 7.70 1.08
CA GLY A 232 11.58 8.17 2.16
C GLY A 232 11.10 7.74 3.54
N CYS A 233 9.79 7.86 3.82
CA CYS A 233 9.18 7.37 5.05
C CYS A 233 9.32 5.85 5.19
N GLY A 234 9.19 5.10 4.10
CA GLY A 234 9.37 3.64 4.09
C GLY A 234 10.78 3.23 4.46
N ILE A 235 11.80 3.91 3.92
CA ILE A 235 13.21 3.70 4.27
C ILE A 235 13.44 3.98 5.77
N ALA A 236 12.90 5.08 6.29
CA ALA A 236 12.97 5.38 7.73
C ALA A 236 12.26 4.29 8.56
N GLY A 237 11.08 3.85 8.12
CA GLY A 237 10.29 2.80 8.77
C GLY A 237 11.03 1.47 8.86
N VAL A 238 11.60 0.97 7.75
CA VAL A 238 12.38 -0.28 7.76
C VAL A 238 13.70 -0.13 8.52
N SER A 239 14.27 1.07 8.62
CA SER A 239 15.45 1.32 9.47
C SER A 239 15.12 1.11 10.95
N LEU A 240 13.94 1.54 11.40
CA LEU A 240 13.43 1.19 12.74
C LEU A 240 13.12 -0.31 12.85
N GLY A 241 12.57 -0.91 11.79
CA GLY A 241 12.31 -2.36 11.76
C GLY A 241 13.58 -3.21 11.94
N LEU A 242 14.69 -2.77 11.35
CA LEU A 242 16.01 -3.40 11.54
C LEU A 242 16.51 -3.26 12.98
N SER A 243 16.29 -2.13 13.64
CA SER A 243 16.71 -2.00 15.04
C SER A 243 15.98 -3.00 15.96
N PHE A 244 14.72 -3.34 15.65
CA PHE A 244 13.99 -4.41 16.35
C PHE A 244 14.66 -5.77 16.15
N ALA A 245 15.08 -6.08 14.92
CA ALA A 245 15.76 -7.33 14.59
C ALA A 245 17.12 -7.49 15.29
N PHE A 246 17.77 -6.38 15.63
CA PHE A 246 19.08 -6.37 16.29
C PHE A 246 19.03 -5.98 17.78
N GLY A 247 17.85 -5.83 18.38
CA GLY A 247 17.67 -5.86 19.83
C GLY A 247 17.15 -4.58 20.49
N THR A 248 16.93 -3.49 19.76
CA THR A 248 16.35 -2.26 20.33
C THR A 248 14.85 -2.23 20.08
N VAL A 249 14.02 -2.49 21.09
CA VAL A 249 12.55 -2.43 20.96
C VAL A 249 11.98 -1.57 22.07
N SER A 250 11.14 -0.59 21.72
CA SER A 250 10.32 0.20 22.64
C SER A 250 8.95 0.48 22.03
N SER A 251 7.96 0.82 22.84
CA SER A 251 6.61 1.17 22.39
C SER A 251 6.61 2.35 21.42
N GLU A 252 7.48 3.33 21.66
CA GLU A 252 7.61 4.56 20.88
C GLU A 252 8.19 4.25 19.50
N LEU A 253 9.19 3.37 19.44
CA LEU A 253 9.78 2.94 18.18
C LEU A 253 8.79 2.09 17.37
N VAL A 254 8.07 1.17 18.00
CA VAL A 254 7.04 0.34 17.33
C VAL A 254 5.94 1.23 16.75
N THR A 255 5.46 2.20 17.54
CA THR A 255 4.46 3.16 17.09
C THR A 255 4.98 4.00 15.93
N SER A 256 6.22 4.51 16.01
CA SER A 256 6.85 5.29 14.95
C SER A 256 7.05 4.47 13.67
N HIS A 257 7.47 3.21 13.79
CA HIS A 257 7.60 2.27 12.68
C HIS A 257 6.25 2.06 11.97
N LEU A 258 5.18 1.86 12.74
CA LEU A 258 3.83 1.70 12.19
C LEU A 258 3.40 2.95 11.42
N GLN A 259 3.57 4.14 12.01
CA GLN A 259 3.16 5.41 11.39
C GLN A 259 3.97 5.72 10.13
N LEU A 260 5.29 5.51 10.16
CA LEU A 260 6.16 5.72 9.01
C LEU A 260 5.79 4.81 7.83
N ASN A 261 5.42 3.55 8.09
CA ASN A 261 5.09 2.61 7.02
C ASN A 261 3.64 2.74 6.53
N LEU A 262 2.67 2.93 7.42
CA LEU A 262 1.26 3.00 7.02
C LEU A 262 0.85 4.39 6.55
N LEU A 263 1.00 5.41 7.39
CA LEU A 263 0.63 6.79 7.03
C LEU A 263 1.65 7.39 6.07
N GLY A 264 2.93 7.19 6.33
CA GLY A 264 4.03 7.69 5.50
C GLY A 264 4.13 6.96 4.17
N PHE A 265 4.74 5.77 4.16
CA PHE A 265 4.99 5.04 2.93
C PHE A 265 3.72 4.72 2.17
N LEU A 266 2.84 3.89 2.73
CA LEU A 266 1.67 3.43 2.02
C LEU A 266 0.70 4.59 1.71
N GLY A 267 0.41 5.43 2.70
CA GLY A 267 -0.48 6.59 2.56
C GLY A 267 -0.01 7.59 1.50
N LEU A 268 1.23 8.08 1.58
CA LEU A 268 1.76 9.05 0.62
C LEU A 268 1.99 8.46 -0.77
N CYS A 269 2.40 7.18 -0.88
CA CYS A 269 2.49 6.51 -2.19
C CYS A 269 1.11 6.37 -2.85
N ILE A 270 0.08 5.94 -2.10
CA ILE A 270 -1.28 5.82 -2.63
C ILE A 270 -1.78 7.19 -3.10
N ILE A 271 -1.64 8.23 -2.29
CA ILE A 271 -2.08 9.59 -2.63
C ILE A 271 -1.31 10.11 -3.83
N GLY A 272 0.02 9.98 -3.82
CA GLY A 272 0.88 10.45 -4.89
C GLY A 272 0.56 9.82 -6.25
N PHE A 273 0.38 8.50 -6.29
CA PHE A 273 -0.05 7.81 -7.50
C PHE A 273 -1.50 8.13 -7.88
N ALA A 274 -2.42 8.21 -6.92
CA ALA A 274 -3.80 8.58 -7.20
C ALA A 274 -3.89 9.94 -7.88
N MET A 275 -3.07 10.91 -7.48
CA MET A 275 -3.01 12.23 -8.16
C MET A 275 -2.38 12.19 -9.56
N GLN A 276 -1.71 11.11 -9.96
CA GLN A 276 -1.31 10.90 -11.36
C GLN A 276 -2.45 10.35 -12.20
N PHE A 277 -3.21 9.40 -11.66
CA PHE A 277 -4.36 8.81 -12.36
C PHE A 277 -5.55 9.76 -12.42
N PHE A 278 -5.75 10.51 -11.35
CA PHE A 278 -6.88 11.41 -11.14
C PHE A 278 -6.38 12.80 -10.74
N PRO A 279 -5.71 13.52 -11.66
CA PRO A 279 -5.14 14.83 -11.35
C PRO A 279 -6.25 15.82 -10.99
N PRO A 280 -6.30 16.36 -9.75
CA PRO A 280 -7.34 17.31 -9.35
C PRO A 280 -7.37 18.55 -10.23
N THR A 281 -6.21 18.93 -10.78
CA THR A 281 -6.03 20.08 -11.69
C THR A 281 -6.74 19.91 -13.03
N ALA A 282 -7.19 18.70 -13.40
CA ALA A 282 -8.07 18.50 -14.55
C ALA A 282 -9.53 18.93 -14.27
N GLY A 283 -9.90 19.12 -13.00
CA GLY A 283 -11.21 19.58 -12.59
C GLY A 283 -11.38 21.09 -12.64
N ARG A 284 -12.65 21.55 -12.69
CA ARG A 284 -13.02 22.97 -12.59
C ARG A 284 -13.84 23.22 -11.32
N PHE A 285 -13.19 23.12 -10.16
CA PHE A 285 -13.82 23.36 -8.85
C PHE A 285 -12.85 24.06 -7.89
N LYS A 286 -13.37 24.62 -6.79
CA LYS A 286 -12.57 25.35 -5.80
C LYS A 286 -11.48 24.44 -5.22
N GLY A 287 -10.22 24.88 -5.28
CA GLY A 287 -9.07 24.09 -4.77
C GLY A 287 -8.51 23.07 -5.76
N ALA A 288 -9.00 22.99 -7.00
CA ALA A 288 -8.43 22.18 -8.08
C ALA A 288 -7.12 22.80 -8.63
N THR A 289 -6.13 23.02 -7.76
CA THR A 289 -4.85 23.65 -8.12
C THR A 289 -3.67 22.81 -7.63
N GLU A 290 -2.52 22.95 -8.29
CA GLU A 290 -1.28 22.27 -7.85
C GLU A 290 -0.87 22.70 -6.44
N THR A 291 -1.08 23.96 -6.08
CA THR A 291 -0.82 24.49 -4.74
C THR A 291 -1.59 23.74 -3.67
N THR A 292 -2.88 23.44 -3.89
CA THR A 292 -3.67 22.69 -2.92
C THR A 292 -3.19 21.24 -2.80
N VAL A 293 -2.77 20.61 -3.90
CA VAL A 293 -2.16 19.27 -3.85
C VAL A 293 -0.85 19.28 -3.07
N TRP A 294 -0.02 20.31 -3.25
CA TRP A 294 1.19 20.50 -2.44
C TRP A 294 0.89 20.65 -0.95
N LEU A 295 -0.09 21.47 -0.59
CA LEU A 295 -0.50 21.64 0.80
C LEU A 295 -0.98 20.33 1.43
N VAL A 296 -1.67 19.48 0.68
CA VAL A 296 -2.05 18.13 1.14
C VAL A 296 -0.82 17.29 1.47
N ILE A 297 0.15 17.21 0.55
CA ILE A 297 1.38 16.41 0.75
C ILE A 297 2.18 16.95 1.94
N VAL A 298 2.35 18.27 2.03
CA VAL A 298 3.08 18.92 3.12
C VAL A 298 2.38 18.73 4.46
N ALA A 299 1.04 18.84 4.52
CA ALA A 299 0.29 18.60 5.74
C ALA A 299 0.40 17.15 6.21
N LEU A 300 0.31 16.18 5.29
CA LEU A 300 0.47 14.76 5.63
C LEU A 300 1.88 14.43 6.10
N LEU A 301 2.90 14.84 5.35
CA LEU A 301 4.30 14.57 5.68
C LEU A 301 4.73 15.32 6.95
N GLY A 302 4.40 16.61 7.05
CA GLY A 302 4.70 17.43 8.23
C GLY A 302 3.97 16.93 9.47
N GLY A 303 2.71 16.53 9.32
CA GLY A 303 1.94 15.89 10.39
C GLY A 303 2.59 14.60 10.87
N LEU A 304 3.03 13.74 9.94
CA LEU A 304 3.76 12.52 10.27
C LEU A 304 5.08 12.79 11.00
N VAL A 305 5.87 13.79 10.56
CA VAL A 305 7.10 14.18 11.26
C VAL A 305 6.79 14.58 12.71
N PHE A 306 5.74 15.37 12.93
CA PHE A 306 5.32 15.77 14.28
C PHE A 306 4.83 14.59 15.12
N ILE A 307 4.11 13.63 14.51
CA ILE A 307 3.72 12.38 15.17
C ILE A 307 4.96 11.63 15.63
N VAL A 308 5.90 11.34 14.72
CA VAL A 308 7.09 10.54 15.03
C VAL A 308 7.98 11.24 16.06
N VAL A 309 8.30 12.53 15.86
CA VAL A 309 9.15 13.29 16.80
C VAL A 309 8.45 13.42 18.16
N GLY A 310 7.15 13.73 18.18
CA GLY A 310 6.38 13.81 19.41
C GLY A 310 6.31 12.49 20.17
N THR A 311 6.15 11.37 19.46
CA THR A 311 6.16 10.03 20.07
C THR A 311 7.54 9.68 20.63
N LEU A 312 8.61 9.89 19.88
CA LEU A 312 9.97 9.56 20.32
C LEU A 312 10.49 10.47 21.46
N ALA A 313 10.02 11.71 21.51
CA ALA A 313 10.36 12.66 22.57
C ALA A 313 9.36 12.63 23.74
N GLU A 314 8.35 11.76 23.69
CA GLU A 314 7.27 11.66 24.67
C GLU A 314 6.51 13.00 24.89
N VAL A 315 6.39 13.80 23.83
CA VAL A 315 5.68 15.10 23.83
C VAL A 315 4.30 14.95 23.20
N THR A 316 3.30 14.63 24.01
CA THR A 316 1.91 14.36 23.57
C THR A 316 1.30 15.51 22.75
N ILE A 317 1.56 16.76 23.11
CA ILE A 317 1.02 17.92 22.39
C ILE A 317 1.55 17.98 20.94
N LEU A 318 2.81 17.61 20.72
CA LEU A 318 3.43 17.59 19.40
C LEU A 318 2.84 16.47 18.54
N ALA A 319 2.71 15.27 19.12
CA ALA A 319 2.06 14.15 18.43
C ALA A 319 0.58 14.44 18.08
N THR A 320 -0.14 15.12 18.98
CA THR A 320 -1.52 15.54 18.77
C THR A 320 -1.64 16.56 17.65
N ALA A 321 -0.77 17.58 17.64
CA ALA A 321 -0.71 18.56 16.55
C ALA A 321 -0.41 17.88 15.21
N GLY A 322 0.48 16.89 15.19
CA GLY A 322 0.77 16.07 14.02
C GLY A 322 -0.45 15.30 13.50
N ASN A 323 -1.21 14.66 14.40
CA ASN A 323 -2.47 13.97 14.04
C ASN A 323 -3.50 14.92 13.42
N VAL A 324 -3.71 16.10 14.02
CA VAL A 324 -4.64 17.12 13.49
C VAL A 324 -4.22 17.59 12.10
N LEU A 325 -2.92 17.82 11.90
CA LEU A 325 -2.39 18.26 10.62
C LEU A 325 -2.52 17.18 9.53
N ALA A 326 -2.17 15.93 9.85
CA ALA A 326 -2.32 14.80 8.94
C ALA A 326 -3.79 14.55 8.58
N LEU A 327 -4.70 14.60 9.56
CA LEU A 327 -6.14 14.49 9.34
C LEU A 327 -6.66 15.60 8.42
N THR A 328 -6.20 16.84 8.64
CA THR A 328 -6.57 17.97 7.79
C THR A 328 -6.13 17.73 6.35
N GLY A 329 -4.89 17.27 6.14
CA GLY A 329 -4.40 16.87 4.81
C GLY A 329 -5.25 15.78 4.16
N ALA A 330 -5.63 14.74 4.92
CA ALA A 330 -6.47 13.64 4.43
C ALA A 330 -7.90 14.08 4.08
N VAL A 331 -8.49 14.99 4.85
CA VAL A 331 -9.81 15.57 4.56
C VAL A 331 -9.77 16.39 3.27
N VAL A 332 -8.76 17.25 3.11
CA VAL A 332 -8.58 18.05 1.88
C VAL A 332 -8.32 17.14 0.68
N TYR A 333 -7.48 16.11 0.81
CA TYR A 333 -7.28 15.08 -0.21
C TYR A 333 -8.61 14.44 -0.65
N SER A 334 -9.40 13.99 0.32
CA SER A 334 -10.70 13.35 0.08
C SER A 334 -11.65 14.29 -0.64
N TYR A 335 -11.72 15.56 -0.24
CA TYR A 335 -12.49 16.59 -0.93
C TYR A 335 -12.09 16.72 -2.40
N LEU A 336 -10.78 16.81 -2.71
CA LEU A 336 -10.29 16.95 -4.09
C LEU A 336 -10.71 15.76 -4.96
N VAL A 337 -10.51 14.54 -4.46
CA VAL A 337 -10.83 13.32 -5.22
C VAL A 337 -12.34 13.17 -5.41
N ILE A 338 -13.14 13.35 -4.35
CA ILE A 338 -14.60 13.26 -4.45
C ILE A 338 -15.15 14.28 -5.46
N ARG A 339 -14.69 15.53 -5.40
CA ARG A 339 -15.13 16.59 -6.32
C ARG A 339 -14.74 16.29 -7.76
N LEU A 340 -13.54 15.74 -7.97
CA LEU A 340 -13.10 15.31 -9.30
C LEU A 340 -13.99 14.16 -9.82
N MET A 341 -14.28 13.15 -9.01
CA MET A 341 -15.12 12.02 -9.42
C MET A 341 -16.55 12.46 -9.76
N ILE A 342 -17.15 13.37 -8.97
CA ILE A 342 -18.46 13.96 -9.29
C ILE A 342 -18.41 14.69 -10.63
N ALA A 343 -17.37 15.50 -10.87
CA ALA A 343 -17.23 16.27 -12.10
C ALA A 343 -16.99 15.40 -13.35
N VAL A 344 -16.36 14.24 -13.18
CA VAL A 344 -16.18 13.24 -14.26
C VAL A 344 -17.50 12.49 -14.50
N GLY A 345 -18.18 12.04 -13.44
CA GLY A 345 -19.42 11.27 -13.56
C GLY A 345 -20.64 12.07 -14.03
N SER A 346 -20.58 13.41 -13.98
CA SER A 346 -21.64 14.28 -14.51
C SER A 346 -21.52 14.58 -16.01
N ARG A 347 -20.50 14.04 -16.69
CA ARG A 347 -20.30 14.16 -18.14
C ARG A 347 -20.78 12.90 -18.83
#